data_AF-A0A353B8D0-F1
#
_entry.id   AF-A0A353B8D0-F1
#
_cell.length_a   1.000
_cell.length_b   1.000
_cell.length_c   1.000
_cell.angle_alpha   90.00
_cell.angle_beta   90.00
_cell.angle_gamma   90.00
#
_symmetry.space_group_name_H-M   'P 1'
#
loop_
_entity.id
_entity.type
_entity.pdbx_description
1 polymer ?
#
loop_
_entity_poly.entity_id
_entity_poly.type
_entity_poly.pdbx_seq_one_letter_code
_entity_poly.pdbx_strand_id
1 'polypeptide(L)'
;LLAGVKGISIIVGRRNLGECILAFEFGHSPEMIKSISPKLVSEILDRNGTAAPEVATWSPKVEGNTLMLQGPISEPSLDGVLSILSLRGHADGVAGSMNKEEDRSEGNLVAYTTKKYFDDVNRFIERVRKYEAQTTGYRAKWNDQNARHIEELGTLNVDPEMVNYGSSVASMLRGNAAAITKGNVAAGQLQAANQGNAGYGGEYYGGYYGGYSGYYGYGGYSYQNAGRQNTAIAAQQRMGAFGSYKQAQSAIDELTAKTRREMTAKYNIQF
;
A
#
# COMPACT_ATOMS: atom_id res chain seq x y z
N LEU A 1 20.30 -15.43 0.32
CA LEU A 1 19.28 -16.50 0.24
C LEU A 1 18.18 -16.17 -0.76
N LEU A 2 17.42 -15.07 -0.62
CA LEU A 2 16.47 -14.63 -1.67
C LEU A 2 17.16 -14.34 -3.02
N ALA A 3 18.39 -13.80 -3.01
CA ALA A 3 19.22 -13.64 -4.22
C ALA A 3 19.65 -14.96 -4.89
N GLY A 4 19.36 -16.12 -4.28
CA GLY A 4 19.66 -17.44 -4.81
C GLY A 4 18.44 -18.19 -5.35
N VAL A 5 17.28 -17.52 -5.45
CA VAL A 5 16.08 -18.07 -6.11
C VAL A 5 16.36 -18.17 -7.61
N LYS A 6 16.24 -19.37 -8.16
CA LYS A 6 16.42 -19.69 -9.58
C LYS A 6 15.11 -19.71 -10.34
N GLY A 7 14.01 -20.04 -9.66
CA GLY A 7 12.70 -20.19 -10.27
C GLY A 7 11.59 -20.06 -9.25
N ILE A 8 10.41 -19.64 -9.73
CA ILE A 8 9.17 -19.57 -8.96
C ILE A 8 8.08 -20.24 -9.80
N SER A 9 7.32 -21.13 -9.19
CA SER A 9 6.17 -21.78 -9.83
C SER A 9 4.94 -21.68 -8.94
N ILE A 10 3.78 -21.48 -9.56
CA ILE A 10 2.48 -21.49 -8.90
C ILE A 10 1.66 -22.62 -9.48
N ILE A 11 1.05 -23.40 -8.61
CA ILE A 11 0.12 -24.47 -8.96
C ILE A 11 -1.19 -24.17 -8.27
N VAL A 12 -2.24 -23.97 -9.06
CA VAL A 12 -3.59 -23.68 -8.57
C VAL A 12 -4.49 -24.88 -8.84
N GLY A 13 -5.28 -25.28 -7.85
CA GLY A 13 -6.26 -26.35 -7.98
C GLY A 13 -7.27 -26.06 -9.11
N ARG A 14 -7.50 -27.05 -9.99
CA ARG A 14 -8.39 -26.91 -11.17
C ARG A 14 -9.87 -26.68 -10.82
N ARG A 15 -10.32 -27.11 -9.63
CA ARG A 15 -11.74 -27.15 -9.25
C ARG A 15 -12.14 -26.06 -8.24
N ASN A 16 -11.20 -25.60 -7.42
CA ASN A 16 -11.41 -24.54 -6.44
C ASN A 16 -10.05 -23.97 -5.97
N LEU A 17 -10.09 -22.81 -5.32
CA LEU A 17 -8.93 -22.14 -4.75
C LEU A 17 -8.58 -22.62 -3.33
N GLY A 18 -9.15 -23.76 -2.90
CA GLY A 18 -8.87 -24.35 -1.60
C GLY A 18 -7.45 -24.92 -1.49
N GLU A 19 -6.78 -25.11 -2.62
CA GLU A 19 -5.42 -25.61 -2.69
C GLU A 19 -4.60 -24.84 -3.73
N CYS A 20 -3.60 -24.11 -3.24
CA CYS A 20 -2.58 -23.42 -4.01
C CYS A 20 -1.21 -23.81 -3.47
N ILE A 21 -0.25 -24.05 -4.37
CA ILE A 21 1.14 -24.33 -4.02
C ILE A 21 2.01 -23.28 -4.70
N LEU A 22 2.76 -22.54 -3.90
CA LEU A 22 3.82 -21.64 -4.36
C LEU A 22 5.16 -22.29 -4.07
N ALA A 23 5.92 -22.60 -5.11
CA ALA A 23 7.24 -23.22 -4.98
C ALA A 23 8.35 -22.28 -5.45
N PHE A 24 9.42 -22.22 -4.66
CA PHE A 24 10.62 -21.43 -4.90
C PHE A 24 11.81 -22.39 -5.02
N GLU A 25 12.45 -22.39 -6.17
CA GLU A 25 13.65 -23.19 -6.41
C GLU A 25 14.88 -22.35 -6.08
N PHE A 26 15.79 -22.89 -5.26
CA PHE A 26 17.02 -22.21 -4.86
C PHE A 26 18.26 -22.90 -5.42
N GLY A 27 19.38 -22.19 -5.48
CA GLY A 27 20.67 -22.80 -5.80
C GLY A 27 21.18 -23.76 -4.71
N HIS A 28 20.75 -23.60 -3.46
CA HIS A 28 21.15 -24.37 -2.29
C HIS A 28 19.94 -24.55 -1.36
N SER A 29 19.97 -25.56 -0.50
CA SER A 29 18.83 -25.91 0.34
C SER A 29 18.31 -24.73 1.19
N PRO A 30 17.00 -24.41 1.12
CA PRO A 30 16.40 -23.32 1.89
C PRO A 30 15.91 -23.73 3.29
N GLU A 31 16.36 -24.85 3.86
CA GLU A 31 15.83 -25.37 5.14
C GLU A 31 15.84 -24.33 6.27
N MET A 32 16.88 -23.48 6.33
CA MET A 32 17.02 -22.43 7.34
C MET A 32 15.90 -21.39 7.31
N ILE A 33 15.21 -21.19 6.18
CA ILE A 33 14.14 -20.19 6.04
C ILE A 33 12.74 -20.79 6.10
N LYS A 34 12.61 -22.12 6.22
CA LYS A 34 11.32 -22.82 6.20
C LYS A 34 10.32 -22.33 7.25
N SER A 35 10.78 -22.06 8.47
CA SER A 35 9.89 -21.62 9.55
C SER A 35 9.40 -20.18 9.40
N ILE A 36 10.15 -19.34 8.69
CA ILE A 36 9.83 -17.92 8.47
C ILE A 36 9.22 -17.66 7.10
N SER A 37 9.27 -18.62 6.17
CA SER A 37 8.91 -18.41 4.79
C SER A 37 7.45 -17.99 4.55
N PRO A 38 6.43 -18.51 5.26
CA PRO A 38 5.06 -18.05 5.04
C PRO A 38 4.91 -16.55 5.35
N LYS A 39 5.48 -16.10 6.48
CA LYS A 39 5.47 -14.69 6.88
C LYS A 39 6.29 -13.82 5.93
N LEU A 40 7.45 -14.31 5.50
CA LEU A 40 8.31 -13.60 4.55
C LEU A 40 7.61 -13.38 3.21
N VAL A 41 6.93 -14.41 2.68
CA VAL A 41 6.20 -14.29 1.42
C VAL A 41 4.99 -13.38 1.59
N SER A 42 4.22 -13.50 2.67
CA SER A 42 3.13 -12.56 2.99
C SER A 42 3.63 -11.11 2.99
N GLU A 43 4.74 -10.82 3.65
CA GLU A 43 5.33 -9.48 3.70
C GLU A 43 5.79 -9.01 2.31
N ILE A 44 6.34 -9.90 1.47
CA ILE A 44 6.70 -9.56 0.09
C ILE A 44 5.45 -9.21 -0.73
N LEU A 45 4.37 -9.98 -0.61
CA LEU A 45 3.11 -9.70 -1.28
C LEU A 45 2.53 -8.35 -0.81
N ASP A 46 2.51 -8.11 0.50
CA ASP A 46 2.04 -6.86 1.10
C ASP A 46 2.86 -5.66 0.60
N ARG A 47 4.19 -5.79 0.52
CA ARG A 47 5.08 -4.75 -0.03
C ARG A 47 4.83 -4.46 -1.51
N ASN A 48 4.34 -5.44 -2.26
CA ASN A 48 4.00 -5.34 -3.67
C ASN A 48 2.53 -4.99 -3.92
N GLY A 49 1.78 -4.57 -2.91
CA GLY A 49 0.40 -4.12 -3.11
C GLY A 49 -0.64 -5.22 -2.96
N THR A 50 -0.24 -6.45 -2.64
CA THR A 50 -1.13 -7.61 -2.56
C THR A 50 -1.32 -8.02 -1.11
N ALA A 51 -2.47 -7.65 -0.54
CA ALA A 51 -2.86 -8.09 0.79
C ALA A 51 -3.26 -9.57 0.73
N ALA A 52 -2.39 -10.46 1.20
CA ALA A 52 -2.61 -11.91 1.20
C ALA A 52 -2.32 -12.52 2.59
N PRO A 53 -3.06 -12.10 3.64
CA PRO A 53 -2.82 -12.54 5.01
C PRO A 53 -2.95 -14.05 5.19
N GLU A 54 -3.73 -14.74 4.34
CA GLU A 54 -3.85 -16.19 4.34
C GLU A 54 -2.52 -16.90 4.09
N VAL A 55 -1.61 -16.31 3.30
CA VAL A 55 -0.29 -16.89 2.97
C VAL A 55 0.58 -17.04 4.21
N ALA A 56 0.41 -16.18 5.21
CA ALA A 56 1.13 -16.29 6.48
C ALA A 56 0.77 -17.56 7.27
N THR A 57 -0.35 -18.21 6.94
CA THR A 57 -0.84 -19.45 7.59
C THR A 57 -0.56 -20.71 6.78
N TRP A 58 0.04 -20.59 5.59
CA TRP A 58 0.35 -21.72 4.73
C TRP A 58 1.42 -22.64 5.32
N SER A 59 1.31 -23.93 4.98
CA SER A 59 2.23 -24.97 5.44
C SER A 59 3.51 -24.94 4.60
N PRO A 60 4.70 -24.73 5.22
CA PRO A 60 5.97 -24.76 4.51
C PRO A 60 6.56 -26.17 4.45
N LYS A 61 6.98 -26.59 3.26
CA LYS A 61 7.68 -27.85 3.01
C LYS A 61 8.96 -27.56 2.22
N VAL A 62 10.05 -28.23 2.56
CA VAL A 62 11.30 -28.16 1.80
C VAL A 62 11.61 -29.55 1.28
N GLU A 63 11.88 -29.64 -0.02
CA GLU A 63 12.33 -30.85 -0.69
C GLU A 63 13.61 -30.53 -1.47
N GLY A 64 14.75 -30.96 -0.93
CA GLY A 64 16.06 -30.63 -1.48
C GLY A 64 16.33 -29.12 -1.52
N ASN A 65 16.26 -28.56 -2.72
CA ASN A 65 16.48 -27.14 -2.99
C ASN A 65 15.18 -26.35 -3.23
N THR A 66 14.03 -26.99 -3.10
CA THR A 66 12.72 -26.37 -3.38
C THR A 66 11.99 -26.12 -2.07
N LEU A 67 11.57 -24.87 -1.85
CA LEU A 67 10.66 -24.48 -0.77
C LEU A 67 9.25 -24.36 -1.34
N MET A 68 8.31 -25.12 -0.80
CA MET A 68 6.89 -25.09 -1.15
C MET A 68 6.09 -24.48 0.00
N LEU A 69 5.14 -23.61 -0.33
CA LEU A 69 4.12 -23.11 0.58
C LEU A 69 2.77 -23.52 0.05
N GLN A 70 1.97 -24.21 0.88
CA GLN A 70 0.69 -24.76 0.48
C GLN A 70 -0.44 -24.26 1.39
N GLY A 71 -1.54 -23.85 0.78
CA GLY A 71 -2.75 -23.48 1.50
C GLY A 71 -3.84 -22.93 0.59
N PRO A 72 -4.97 -22.48 1.16
CA PRO A 72 -6.03 -21.84 0.40
C PRO A 72 -5.60 -20.44 -0.05
N ILE A 73 -6.08 -20.02 -1.22
CA ILE A 73 -5.85 -18.67 -1.75
C ILE A 73 -7.18 -18.01 -2.10
N SER A 74 -7.32 -16.72 -1.84
CA SER A 74 -8.46 -15.95 -2.36
C SER A 74 -8.21 -15.48 -3.79
N GLU A 75 -9.28 -15.21 -4.57
CA GLU A 75 -9.14 -14.63 -5.93
C GLU A 75 -8.29 -13.35 -5.95
N PRO A 76 -8.48 -12.37 -5.04
CA PRO A 76 -7.66 -11.15 -5.03
C PRO A 76 -6.18 -11.41 -4.72
N SER A 77 -5.89 -12.37 -3.83
CA SER A 77 -4.51 -12.75 -3.52
C SER A 77 -3.86 -13.47 -4.69
N LEU A 78 -4.58 -14.35 -5.38
CA LEU A 78 -4.07 -15.04 -6.57
C LEU A 78 -3.76 -14.05 -7.69
N ASP A 79 -4.66 -13.13 -7.99
CA ASP A 79 -4.44 -12.06 -8.97
C ASP A 79 -3.21 -11.22 -8.60
N GLY A 80 -3.07 -10.88 -7.32
CA GLY A 80 -1.91 -10.17 -6.80
C GLY A 80 -0.61 -10.94 -6.94
N VAL A 81 -0.57 -12.23 -6.62
CA VAL A 81 0.61 -13.08 -6.81
C VAL A 81 0.95 -13.20 -8.32
N LEU A 82 -0.04 -13.41 -9.17
CA LEU A 82 0.14 -13.47 -10.62
C LEU A 82 0.60 -12.12 -11.21
N SER A 83 0.16 -10.99 -10.65
CA SER A 83 0.63 -9.66 -11.06
C SER A 83 2.10 -9.41 -10.74
N ILE A 84 2.66 -10.07 -9.72
CA ILE A 84 4.08 -9.97 -9.39
C ILE A 84 4.92 -10.81 -10.36
N LEU A 85 4.43 -12.01 -10.70
CA LEU A 85 5.13 -12.92 -11.62
C LEU A 85 4.98 -12.54 -13.08
N SER A 86 3.84 -11.94 -13.42
CA SER A 86 3.64 -11.38 -14.73
C SER A 86 4.30 -10.00 -14.74
N LEU A 87 5.40 -9.86 -15.45
CA LEU A 87 5.86 -8.57 -15.96
C LEU A 87 4.79 -8.03 -16.94
N ARG A 88 3.58 -7.71 -16.43
CA ARG A 88 2.46 -7.18 -17.21
C ARG A 88 2.63 -5.68 -17.34
N GLY A 89 3.63 -5.31 -18.10
CA GLY A 89 3.62 -4.06 -18.83
C GLY A 89 2.90 -4.15 -20.18
N HIS A 90 2.60 -5.34 -20.73
CA HIS A 90 2.28 -5.45 -22.16
C HIS A 90 1.23 -6.52 -22.59
N ALA A 91 0.58 -7.25 -21.68
CA ALA A 91 -0.30 -8.37 -22.09
C ALA A 91 -1.81 -8.20 -21.83
N ASP A 92 -2.22 -7.26 -20.96
CA ASP A 92 -3.66 -7.02 -20.71
C ASP A 92 -4.35 -6.14 -21.76
N GLY A 93 -3.58 -5.56 -22.70
CA GLY A 93 -4.13 -4.81 -23.83
C GLY A 93 -4.67 -5.66 -24.97
N VAL A 94 -4.44 -6.99 -25.00
CA VAL A 94 -4.70 -7.82 -26.19
C VAL A 94 -5.74 -8.93 -25.95
N ALA A 95 -5.79 -9.53 -24.75
CA ALA A 95 -6.70 -10.67 -24.50
C ALA A 95 -8.18 -10.26 -24.35
N GLY A 96 -8.47 -9.00 -24.03
CA GLY A 96 -9.84 -8.47 -23.94
C GLY A 96 -10.48 -8.11 -25.28
N SER A 97 -9.68 -7.98 -26.35
CA SER A 97 -10.15 -7.47 -27.65
C SER A 97 -10.57 -8.57 -28.62
N MET A 98 -10.17 -9.84 -28.43
CA MET A 98 -10.37 -10.87 -29.44
C MET A 98 -11.67 -11.70 -29.33
N ASN A 99 -12.57 -11.43 -28.38
CA ASN A 99 -13.76 -12.30 -28.16
C ASN A 99 -15.13 -11.61 -28.20
N LYS A 100 -15.26 -10.36 -28.65
CA LYS A 100 -16.57 -9.66 -28.76
C LYS A 100 -16.70 -8.68 -29.93
N GLU A 101 -16.00 -8.90 -31.04
CA GLU A 101 -16.03 -7.96 -32.19
C GLU A 101 -17.18 -8.18 -33.18
N GLU A 102 -18.03 -9.20 -33.02
CA GLU A 102 -19.01 -9.51 -34.10
C GLU A 102 -20.36 -8.76 -34.05
N ASP A 103 -20.70 -7.95 -33.04
CA ASP A 103 -21.99 -7.23 -33.10
C ASP A 103 -22.16 -6.02 -32.15
N ARG A 104 -21.22 -5.05 -32.19
CA ARG A 104 -21.37 -3.81 -31.41
C ARG A 104 -21.09 -2.60 -32.27
N SER A 105 -22.10 -1.73 -32.43
CA SER A 105 -21.89 -0.37 -32.93
C SER A 105 -20.83 0.34 -32.07
N GLU A 106 -20.03 1.23 -32.67
CA GLU A 106 -18.94 1.95 -31.97
C GLU A 106 -19.41 2.60 -30.66
N GLY A 107 -20.65 3.11 -30.60
CA GLY A 107 -21.23 3.69 -29.39
C GLY A 107 -21.42 2.68 -28.24
N ASN A 108 -21.68 1.41 -28.55
CA ASN A 108 -21.82 0.33 -27.57
C ASN A 108 -20.47 -0.18 -27.06
N LEU A 109 -19.42 -0.10 -27.89
CA LEU A 109 -18.06 -0.41 -27.49
C LEU A 109 -17.57 0.61 -26.46
N VAL A 110 -17.69 1.91 -26.76
CA VAL A 110 -17.26 3.00 -25.87
C VAL A 110 -17.98 2.97 -24.53
N ALA A 111 -19.29 2.73 -24.50
CA ALA A 111 -20.05 2.63 -23.25
C ALA A 111 -19.52 1.49 -22.35
N TYR A 112 -19.24 0.32 -22.95
CA TYR A 112 -18.77 -0.86 -22.22
C TYR A 112 -17.34 -0.70 -21.69
N THR A 113 -16.41 -0.20 -22.51
CA THR A 113 -15.03 0.10 -22.11
C THR A 113 -14.99 1.19 -21.05
N THR A 114 -15.84 2.21 -21.16
CA THR A 114 -15.97 3.27 -20.14
C THR A 114 -16.47 2.73 -18.81
N LYS A 115 -17.48 1.84 -18.82
CA LYS A 115 -17.94 1.16 -17.61
C LYS A 115 -16.85 0.31 -16.98
N LYS A 116 -16.13 -0.47 -17.80
CA LYS A 116 -15.00 -1.28 -17.32
C LYS A 116 -13.94 -0.41 -16.65
N TYR A 117 -13.56 0.71 -17.28
CA TYR A 117 -12.60 1.64 -16.70
C TYR A 117 -13.09 2.20 -15.35
N PHE A 118 -14.37 2.60 -15.26
CA PHE A 118 -14.96 3.06 -14.00
C PHE A 118 -14.90 2.01 -12.88
N ASP A 119 -15.27 0.77 -13.20
CA ASP A 119 -15.23 -0.36 -12.26
C ASP A 119 -13.79 -0.64 -11.80
N ASP A 120 -12.82 -0.60 -12.73
CA ASP A 120 -11.40 -0.80 -12.45
C ASP A 120 -10.86 0.30 -11.52
N VAL A 121 -11.19 1.58 -11.75
CA VAL A 121 -10.85 2.70 -10.85
C VAL A 121 -11.45 2.50 -9.46
N ASN A 122 -12.73 2.15 -9.37
CA ASN A 122 -13.41 1.93 -8.09
C ASN A 122 -12.81 0.74 -7.32
N ARG A 123 -12.34 -0.30 -8.01
CA ARG A 123 -11.60 -1.39 -7.37
C ARG A 123 -10.36 -0.87 -6.65
N PHE A 124 -9.60 0.05 -7.25
CA PHE A 124 -8.44 0.66 -6.59
C PHE A 124 -8.83 1.57 -5.43
N ILE A 125 -9.92 2.34 -5.55
CA ILE A 125 -10.47 3.14 -4.44
C ILE A 125 -10.82 2.22 -3.25
N GLU A 126 -11.51 1.12 -3.49
CA GLU A 126 -11.87 0.15 -2.46
C GLU A 126 -10.65 -0.54 -1.82
N ARG A 127 -9.61 -0.84 -2.61
CA ARG A 127 -8.32 -1.33 -2.09
C ARG A 127 -7.68 -0.32 -1.15
N VAL A 128 -7.70 0.97 -1.48
CA VAL A 128 -7.21 2.03 -0.59
C VAL A 128 -8.04 2.12 0.69
N ARG A 129 -9.37 1.97 0.60
CA ARG A 129 -10.27 2.03 1.76
C ARG A 129 -10.05 0.92 2.77
N LYS A 130 -9.93 -0.31 2.26
CA LYS A 130 -9.78 -1.51 3.09
C LYS A 130 -8.37 -1.68 3.65
N TYR A 131 -7.40 -0.92 3.16
CA TYR A 131 -6.02 -1.03 3.61
C TYR A 131 -5.83 -0.46 5.02
N GLU A 132 -5.42 -1.33 5.94
CA GLU A 132 -5.02 -0.97 7.31
C GLU A 132 -3.50 -0.83 7.40
N ALA A 133 -3.02 0.40 7.29
CA ALA A 133 -1.59 0.68 7.35
C ALA A 133 -1.04 0.60 8.78
N GLN A 134 0.05 -0.14 8.97
CA GLN A 134 0.82 -0.20 10.22
C GLN A 134 1.42 1.17 10.60
N THR A 135 1.78 1.98 9.60
CA THR A 135 2.34 3.32 9.79
C THR A 135 1.74 4.30 8.78
N THR A 136 1.81 5.59 9.10
CA THR A 136 1.42 6.65 8.16
C THR A 136 2.26 6.61 6.88
N GLY A 137 3.55 6.27 6.99
CA GLY A 137 4.43 6.07 5.82
C GLY A 137 3.96 4.95 4.90
N TYR A 138 3.53 3.81 5.44
CA TYR A 138 2.96 2.73 4.63
C TYR A 138 1.67 3.16 3.93
N ARG A 139 0.80 3.94 4.60
CA ARG A 139 -0.40 4.50 3.97
C ARG A 139 -0.06 5.44 2.81
N ALA A 140 0.93 6.31 3.00
CA ALA A 140 1.38 7.22 1.94
C ALA A 140 1.86 6.45 0.70
N LYS A 141 2.72 5.43 0.91
CA LYS A 141 3.21 4.58 -0.17
C LYS A 141 2.07 3.83 -0.87
N TRP A 142 1.14 3.26 -0.10
CA TRP A 142 -0.01 2.53 -0.64
C TRP A 142 -0.89 3.41 -1.54
N ASN A 143 -1.14 4.65 -1.10
CA ASN A 143 -1.91 5.61 -1.88
C ASN A 143 -1.19 6.01 -3.18
N ASP A 144 0.14 6.22 -3.13
CA ASP A 144 0.94 6.52 -4.31
C ASP A 144 0.94 5.35 -5.32
N GLN A 145 1.07 4.11 -4.84
CA GLN A 145 1.03 2.92 -5.71
C GLN A 145 -0.32 2.77 -6.41
N ASN A 146 -1.43 2.88 -5.67
CA ASN A 146 -2.77 2.79 -6.26
C ASN A 146 -3.06 3.96 -7.21
N ALA A 147 -2.51 5.16 -6.95
CA ALA A 147 -2.61 6.27 -7.88
C ALA A 147 -1.92 5.97 -9.22
N ARG A 148 -0.71 5.40 -9.19
CA ARG A 148 0.02 5.00 -10.41
C ARG A 148 -0.71 3.93 -11.19
N HIS A 149 -1.26 2.93 -10.50
CA HIS A 149 -2.04 1.88 -11.16
C HIS A 149 -3.29 2.43 -11.88
N ILE A 150 -3.92 3.49 -11.35
CA ILE A 150 -5.03 4.17 -12.04
C ILE A 150 -4.53 4.89 -13.30
N GLU A 151 -3.36 5.54 -13.24
CA GLU A 151 -2.77 6.22 -14.41
C GLU A 151 -2.30 5.26 -15.51
N GLU A 152 -1.97 4.03 -15.16
CA GLU A 152 -1.55 2.97 -16.08
C GLU A 152 -2.74 2.26 -16.76
N LEU A 153 -3.99 2.58 -16.39
CA LEU A 153 -5.18 2.00 -17.02
C LEU A 153 -5.28 2.39 -18.49
N GLY A 154 -5.63 1.43 -19.33
CA GLY A 154 -5.85 1.66 -20.75
C GLY A 154 -7.01 2.65 -20.98
N THR A 155 -6.74 3.71 -21.74
CA THR A 155 -7.70 4.79 -22.05
C THR A 155 -8.34 4.63 -23.43
N LEU A 156 -8.00 3.58 -24.17
CA LEU A 156 -8.51 3.35 -25.52
C LEU A 156 -10.03 3.10 -25.49
N ASN A 157 -10.76 3.83 -26.34
CA ASN A 157 -12.21 3.79 -26.42
C ASN A 157 -12.93 4.13 -25.10
N VAL A 158 -12.29 4.86 -24.18
CA VAL A 158 -12.91 5.32 -22.93
C VAL A 158 -13.40 6.76 -23.10
N ASP A 159 -14.56 7.09 -22.53
CA ASP A 159 -15.07 8.47 -22.49
C ASP A 159 -14.02 9.42 -21.87
N PRO A 160 -13.67 10.53 -22.53
CA PRO A 160 -12.73 11.51 -21.98
C PRO A 160 -13.10 12.02 -20.58
N GLU A 161 -14.39 12.16 -20.26
CA GLU A 161 -14.85 12.57 -18.91
C GLU A 161 -14.51 11.49 -17.87
N MET A 162 -14.56 10.21 -18.26
CA MET A 162 -14.18 9.09 -17.40
C MET A 162 -12.66 8.99 -17.21
N VAL A 163 -11.88 9.28 -18.25
CA VAL A 163 -10.41 9.38 -18.14
C VAL A 163 -10.01 10.51 -17.18
N ASN A 164 -10.69 11.66 -17.27
CA ASN A 164 -10.51 12.79 -16.35
C ASN A 164 -10.91 12.44 -14.91
N TYR A 165 -11.97 11.66 -14.73
CA TYR A 165 -12.34 11.11 -13.41
C TYR A 165 -11.21 10.27 -12.82
N GLY A 166 -10.69 9.29 -13.56
CA GLY A 166 -9.56 8.46 -13.10
C GLY A 166 -8.33 9.29 -12.76
N SER A 167 -7.99 10.26 -13.60
CA SER A 167 -6.87 11.19 -13.36
C SER A 167 -7.06 12.03 -12.09
N SER A 168 -8.29 12.49 -11.84
CA SER A 168 -8.63 13.27 -10.64
C SER A 168 -8.53 12.42 -9.38
N VAL A 169 -9.03 11.18 -9.40
CA VAL A 169 -8.89 10.23 -8.29
C VAL A 169 -7.41 9.95 -8.01
N ALA A 170 -6.61 9.65 -9.04
CA ALA A 170 -5.19 9.41 -8.89
C ALA A 170 -4.44 10.62 -8.31
N SER A 171 -4.84 11.84 -8.71
CA SER A 171 -4.29 13.09 -8.16
C SER A 171 -4.63 13.26 -6.68
N MET A 172 -5.87 12.99 -6.27
CA MET A 172 -6.29 13.04 -4.87
C MET A 172 -5.51 12.04 -3.99
N LEU A 173 -5.32 10.81 -4.48
CA LEU A 173 -4.54 9.78 -3.79
C LEU A 173 -3.07 10.19 -3.63
N ARG A 174 -2.42 10.71 -4.67
CA ARG A 174 -1.06 11.25 -4.61
C ARG A 174 -0.96 12.47 -3.71
N GLY A 175 -1.92 13.38 -3.78
CA GLY A 175 -2.01 14.55 -2.91
C GLY A 175 -2.04 14.15 -1.44
N ASN A 176 -2.81 13.12 -1.10
CA ASN A 176 -2.83 12.56 0.24
C ASN A 176 -1.50 11.89 0.63
N ALA A 177 -0.89 11.11 -0.26
CA ALA A 177 0.43 10.52 -0.02
C ALA A 177 1.50 11.60 0.27
N ALA A 178 1.51 12.68 -0.50
CA ALA A 178 2.41 13.80 -0.31
C ALA A 178 2.15 14.54 1.01
N ALA A 179 0.87 14.77 1.37
CA ALA A 179 0.50 15.39 2.64
C ALA A 179 0.98 14.57 3.84
N ILE A 180 0.75 13.26 3.81
CA ILE A 180 1.22 12.35 4.87
C ILE A 180 2.75 12.36 4.94
N THR A 181 3.44 12.30 3.80
CA THR A 181 4.91 12.31 3.75
C THR A 181 5.48 13.61 4.33
N LYS A 182 4.92 14.77 3.96
CA LYS A 182 5.30 16.07 4.55
C LYS A 182 5.07 16.09 6.06
N GLY A 183 3.93 15.57 6.53
CA GLY A 183 3.63 15.45 7.95
C GLY A 183 4.65 14.56 8.70
N ASN A 184 5.07 13.46 8.08
CA ASN A 184 6.09 12.57 8.65
C ASN A 184 7.46 13.26 8.76
N VAL A 185 7.86 14.03 7.73
CA VAL A 185 9.12 14.79 7.74
C VAL A 185 9.10 15.86 8.83
N ALA A 186 8.02 16.63 8.94
CA ALA A 186 7.87 17.65 9.98
C ALA A 186 7.92 17.05 11.40
N ALA A 187 7.25 15.91 11.62
CA ALA A 187 7.33 15.20 12.89
C ALA A 187 8.75 14.73 13.22
N GLY A 188 9.48 14.21 12.23
CA GLY A 188 10.88 13.81 12.39
C GLY A 188 11.80 14.99 12.76
N GLN A 189 11.60 16.16 12.14
CA GLN A 189 12.34 17.38 12.48
C GLN A 189 12.09 17.82 13.93
N LEU A 190 10.84 17.79 14.38
CA LEU A 190 10.47 18.14 15.76
C LEU A 190 11.06 17.15 16.78
N GLN A 191 11.04 15.85 16.47
CA GLN A 191 11.64 14.82 17.32
C GLN A 191 13.17 14.98 17.41
N ALA A 192 13.84 15.30 16.30
CA ALA A 192 15.28 15.56 16.27
C ALA A 192 15.66 16.82 17.06
N ALA A 193 14.88 17.90 16.95
CA ALA A 193 15.09 19.13 17.72
C ALA A 193 14.94 18.88 19.24
N ASN A 194 13.98 18.05 19.64
CA ASN A 194 13.80 17.68 21.05
C ASN A 194 14.92 16.79 21.59
N GLN A 195 15.55 15.95 20.74
CA GLN A 195 16.73 15.17 21.11
C GLN A 195 17.99 16.05 21.20
N GLY A 196 18.15 17.02 20.30
CA GLY A 196 19.25 17.98 20.34
C GLY A 196 19.25 18.88 21.59
N ASN A 197 18.08 19.10 22.21
CA ASN A 197 17.96 19.88 23.44
C ASN A 197 18.09 19.02 24.73
N ALA A 198 18.13 17.69 24.62
CA ALA A 198 18.27 16.78 25.75
C ALA A 198 19.74 16.44 26.09
N GLY A 199 20.70 16.99 25.36
CA GLY A 199 22.11 16.64 25.49
C GLY A 199 23.06 17.78 25.17
N TYR A 200 22.91 18.94 25.81
CA TYR A 200 23.99 19.95 25.96
C TYR A 200 23.69 20.85 27.17
N GLY A 201 23.47 20.25 28.35
CA GLY A 201 23.64 20.94 29.63
C GLY A 201 25.12 20.85 29.99
N GLY A 202 25.89 21.86 29.59
CA GLY A 202 27.35 21.87 29.61
C GLY A 202 27.99 21.60 30.98
N GLU A 203 29.07 20.83 30.95
CA GLU A 203 30.12 20.87 31.97
C GLU A 203 30.69 22.29 32.05
N TYR A 204 30.14 23.10 32.96
CA TYR A 204 30.79 24.31 33.44
C TYR A 204 31.78 23.90 34.54
N TYR A 205 33.02 23.65 34.14
CA TYR A 205 34.16 23.57 35.05
C TYR A 205 34.74 24.98 35.22
N GLY A 206 34.70 25.51 36.45
CA GLY A 206 35.53 26.65 36.87
C GLY A 206 34.77 27.90 37.30
N GLY A 207 34.57 28.07 38.61
CA GLY A 207 34.00 29.27 39.22
C GLY A 207 33.98 29.21 40.74
N TYR A 208 35.15 29.13 41.35
CA TYR A 208 35.38 29.27 42.79
C TYR A 208 34.89 30.65 43.25
N TYR A 209 33.82 30.75 44.07
CA TYR A 209 33.63 31.72 45.17
C TYR A 209 32.22 31.64 45.81
N GLY A 210 32.18 31.19 47.07
CA GLY A 210 31.30 31.57 48.20
C GLY A 210 29.80 31.83 48.02
N GLY A 211 28.97 31.08 48.77
CA GLY A 211 27.62 31.56 49.11
C GLY A 211 26.63 30.50 49.60
N TYR A 212 26.53 30.37 50.91
CA TYR A 212 25.48 29.72 51.71
C TYR A 212 24.06 29.73 51.10
N SER A 213 23.44 28.57 50.89
CA SER A 213 22.04 28.26 51.29
C SER A 213 21.59 26.94 50.67
N GLY A 214 21.32 25.95 51.53
CA GLY A 214 20.80 24.64 51.12
C GLY A 214 19.30 24.67 50.92
N TYR A 215 18.83 24.11 49.80
CA TYR A 215 17.53 23.45 49.73
C TYR A 215 17.60 22.36 48.66
N TYR A 216 17.19 21.15 49.03
CA TYR A 216 17.26 19.92 48.23
C TYR A 216 16.55 20.07 46.88
N GLY A 217 17.32 20.21 45.80
CA GLY A 217 16.85 20.09 44.42
C GLY A 217 17.37 18.79 43.81
N TYR A 218 16.59 17.71 43.92
CA TYR A 218 16.81 16.50 43.12
C TYR A 218 16.48 16.85 41.66
N GLY A 219 17.47 17.32 40.91
CA GLY A 219 17.40 17.56 39.47
C GLY A 219 17.28 16.23 38.73
N GLY A 220 16.08 15.67 38.69
CA GLY A 220 15.76 14.53 37.85
C GLY A 220 15.97 14.90 36.39
N TYR A 221 17.00 14.31 35.77
CA TYR A 221 17.24 14.40 34.35
C TYR A 221 15.96 14.12 33.55
N SER A 222 15.51 15.09 32.75
CA SER A 222 14.20 15.14 32.09
C SER A 222 14.06 14.22 30.87
N TYR A 223 14.65 13.02 30.89
CA TYR A 223 14.48 12.01 29.84
C TYR A 223 13.01 11.58 29.69
N GLN A 224 12.24 11.63 30.79
CA GLN A 224 10.80 11.33 30.77
C GLN A 224 9.95 12.37 30.04
N ASN A 225 10.42 13.62 29.89
CA ASN A 225 9.69 14.64 29.14
C ASN A 225 9.89 14.48 27.63
N ALA A 226 11.12 14.17 27.17
CA ALA A 226 11.39 13.97 25.74
C ALA A 226 10.63 12.76 25.15
N GLY A 227 10.55 11.65 25.90
CA GLY A 227 9.77 10.47 25.47
C GLY A 227 8.26 10.73 25.39
N ARG A 228 7.70 11.45 26.38
CA ARG A 228 6.28 11.85 26.35
C ARG A 228 5.99 12.82 25.21
N GLN A 229 6.89 13.77 24.95
CA GLN A 229 6.74 14.75 23.88
C GLN A 229 6.84 14.11 22.49
N ASN A 230 7.76 13.16 22.29
CA ASN A 230 7.87 12.40 21.04
C ASN A 230 6.63 11.53 20.79
N THR A 231 6.06 10.93 21.84
CA THR A 231 4.81 10.18 21.75
C THR A 231 3.63 11.09 21.37
N ALA A 232 3.56 12.28 21.95
CA ALA A 232 2.53 13.27 21.59
C ALA A 232 2.66 13.76 20.14
N ILE A 233 3.88 14.02 19.66
CA ILE A 233 4.15 14.39 18.26
C ILE A 233 3.72 13.27 17.30
N ALA A 234 4.06 12.01 17.62
CA ALA A 234 3.65 10.86 16.81
C ALA A 234 2.12 10.68 16.79
N ALA A 235 1.44 10.92 17.91
CA ALA A 235 -0.02 10.88 17.98
C ALA A 235 -0.67 11.99 17.13
N GLN A 236 -0.17 13.22 17.24
CA GLN A 236 -0.66 14.36 16.45
C GLN A 236 -0.45 14.15 14.94
N GLN A 237 0.71 13.61 14.56
CA GLN A 237 1.02 13.24 13.17
C GLN A 237 0.04 12.18 12.64
N ARG A 238 -0.26 11.14 13.42
CA ARG A 238 -1.25 10.11 13.05
C ARG A 238 -2.64 10.72 12.87
N MET A 239 -3.05 11.63 13.76
CA MET A 239 -4.33 12.33 13.62
C MET A 239 -4.37 13.19 12.35
N GLY A 240 -3.32 13.95 12.06
CA GLY A 240 -3.24 14.78 10.85
C GLY A 240 -3.27 13.94 9.57
N ALA A 241 -2.51 12.83 9.54
CA ALA A 241 -2.51 11.89 8.42
C ALA A 241 -3.90 11.25 8.20
N PHE A 242 -4.57 10.86 9.29
CA PHE A 242 -5.93 10.30 9.21
C PHE A 242 -6.97 11.33 8.76
N GLY A 243 -6.86 12.58 9.25
CA GLY A 243 -7.72 13.68 8.83
C GLY A 243 -7.60 13.98 7.34
N SER A 244 -6.35 14.13 6.85
CA SER A 244 -6.09 14.33 5.41
C SER A 244 -6.60 13.14 4.58
N TYR A 245 -6.44 11.91 5.07
CA TYR A 245 -6.94 10.73 4.40
C TYR A 245 -8.48 10.72 4.31
N LYS A 246 -9.18 11.04 5.39
CA LYS A 246 -10.65 11.14 5.39
C LYS A 246 -11.16 12.22 4.46
N GLN A 247 -10.50 13.37 4.40
CA GLN A 247 -10.83 14.44 3.46
C GLN A 247 -10.67 13.98 2.01
N ALA A 248 -9.56 13.32 1.68
CA ALA A 248 -9.33 12.78 0.34
C ALA A 248 -10.39 11.73 -0.04
N GLN A 249 -10.74 10.83 0.88
CA GLN A 249 -11.78 9.82 0.65
C GLN A 249 -13.16 10.45 0.41
N SER A 250 -13.54 11.47 1.21
CA SER A 250 -14.80 12.18 1.01
C SER A 250 -14.88 12.89 -0.34
N ALA A 251 -13.77 13.50 -0.78
CA ALA A 251 -13.71 14.15 -2.09
C ALA A 251 -13.81 13.13 -3.24
N ILE A 252 -13.17 11.96 -3.08
CA ILE A 252 -13.30 10.84 -4.02
C ILE A 252 -14.75 10.36 -4.06
N ASP A 253 -15.40 10.16 -2.91
CA ASP A 253 -16.80 9.72 -2.84
C ASP A 253 -17.76 10.66 -3.58
N GLU A 254 -17.63 11.96 -3.35
CA GLU A 254 -18.44 12.97 -4.02
C GLU A 254 -18.24 12.93 -5.54
N LEU A 255 -16.98 12.86 -5.97
CA LEU A 255 -16.63 12.78 -7.38
C LEU A 255 -17.15 11.48 -8.02
N THR A 256 -16.96 10.33 -7.38
CA THR A 256 -17.46 9.02 -7.84
C THR A 256 -18.97 9.04 -7.98
N ALA A 257 -19.70 9.57 -6.99
CA ALA A 257 -21.15 9.65 -7.03
C ALA A 257 -21.67 10.61 -8.11
N LYS A 258 -20.95 11.70 -8.36
CA LYS A 258 -21.26 12.63 -9.46
C LYS A 258 -21.03 11.95 -10.82
N THR A 259 -19.84 11.42 -11.06
CA THR A 259 -19.49 10.75 -12.33
C THR A 259 -20.40 9.56 -12.62
N ARG A 260 -20.75 8.74 -11.62
CA ARG A 260 -21.70 7.64 -11.78
C ARG A 260 -23.03 8.11 -12.36
N ARG A 261 -23.59 9.20 -11.82
CA ARG A 261 -24.89 9.76 -12.26
C ARG A 261 -24.80 10.30 -13.68
N GLU A 262 -23.75 11.06 -13.97
CA GLU A 262 -23.52 11.66 -15.30
C GLU A 262 -23.36 10.58 -16.37
N MET A 263 -22.57 9.55 -16.09
CA MET A 263 -22.30 8.45 -17.04
C MET A 263 -23.50 7.52 -17.22
N THR A 264 -24.25 7.25 -16.14
CA THR A 264 -25.50 6.50 -16.23
C THR A 264 -26.53 7.23 -17.09
N ALA A 265 -26.63 8.56 -16.95
CA ALA A 265 -27.50 9.37 -17.79
C ALA A 265 -27.02 9.43 -19.25
N LYS A 266 -25.72 9.53 -19.49
CA LYS A 266 -25.11 9.64 -20.82
C LYS A 266 -25.23 8.36 -21.66
N TYR A 267 -24.98 7.21 -21.03
CA TYR A 267 -24.92 5.92 -21.72
C TYR A 267 -26.16 5.03 -21.49
N ASN A 268 -27.07 5.44 -20.61
CA ASN A 268 -28.27 4.68 -20.24
C ASN A 268 -27.95 3.23 -19.77
N ILE A 269 -26.80 3.05 -19.14
CA ILE A 269 -26.37 1.81 -18.49
C ILE A 269 -25.99 2.13 -17.05
N GLN A 270 -26.18 1.18 -16.13
CA GLN A 270 -25.84 1.38 -14.73
C GLN A 270 -24.32 1.38 -14.56
N PHE A 271 -23.76 2.51 -14.11
CA PHE A 271 -22.42 2.62 -13.54
C PHE A 271 -22.46 2.45 -12.01
#